data_AF-A0A9W8T9S2-F1
#
_entry.id   AF-A0A9W8T9S2-F1
#
_cell.length_a   1.000
_cell.length_b   1.000
_cell.length_c   1.000
_cell.angle_alpha   90.00
_cell.angle_beta   90.00
_cell.angle_gamma   90.00
#
_symmetry.space_group_name_H-M   'P 1'
#
loop_
_entity.id
_entity.type
_entity.pdbx_description
1 polymer ?
#
loop_
_entity_poly.entity_id
_entity_poly.type
_entity_poly.pdbx_seq_one_letter_code
_entity_poly.pdbx_strand_id
1 'polypeptide(L)'
;MAKLQGPDLVRLTASQLQERLQNGELTSIELVKSTLAQINRHNKQGLTLRAVISVAPEDVVVARAAQLDAKRAQGKDVIKTHSDLGMPTTLGNFGLLSAKANDSAVLMDKSAIGGQTSSAYVEGGIKREEGPIGHSPSARAGLFALKPSIGATELEGIFAVSEDFDTMGTMAKSSLDLATLTPLVLNAQARAKLPSDGYLSFLKEDFSGLKIGFIDAEN
;
A
#
# COMPACT_ATOMS: atom_id res chain seq x y z
N MET A 1 20.68 9.16 -28.83
CA MET A 1 20.33 9.24 -27.40
C MET A 1 19.39 8.09 -27.08
N ALA A 2 19.88 7.05 -26.39
CA ALA A 2 19.04 5.90 -26.05
C ALA A 2 18.03 6.29 -24.96
N LYS A 3 16.73 6.18 -25.24
CA LYS A 3 15.68 6.22 -24.21
C LYS A 3 15.94 5.06 -23.26
N LEU A 4 16.08 5.32 -21.97
CA LEU A 4 15.91 4.29 -20.94
C LEU A 4 14.47 3.78 -21.03
N GLN A 5 14.22 2.78 -21.88
CA GLN A 5 12.93 2.08 -21.99
C GLN A 5 12.84 1.06 -20.85
N GLY A 6 12.70 1.56 -19.61
CA GLY A 6 12.15 0.74 -18.52
C GLY A 6 10.63 0.57 -18.70
N PRO A 7 9.99 -0.38 -18.00
CA PRO A 7 8.53 -0.51 -18.01
C PRO A 7 7.85 0.79 -17.60
N ASP A 8 6.74 1.15 -18.24
CA ASP A 8 5.90 2.30 -17.84
C ASP A 8 5.14 1.97 -16.54
N LEU A 9 5.87 2.04 -15.41
CA LEU A 9 5.34 1.74 -14.08
C LEU A 9 4.17 2.63 -13.67
N VAL A 10 4.05 3.82 -14.28
CA VAL A 10 2.98 4.76 -13.94
C VAL A 10 1.64 4.17 -14.35
N ARG A 11 1.58 3.50 -15.50
CA ARG A 11 0.32 2.95 -16.04
C ARG A 11 0.02 1.50 -15.63
N LEU A 12 1.04 0.68 -15.36
CA LEU A 12 0.84 -0.74 -15.08
C LEU A 12 0.18 -1.01 -13.71
N THR A 13 -0.84 -1.86 -13.67
CA THR A 13 -1.46 -2.36 -12.42
C THR A 13 -0.57 -3.39 -11.72
N ALA A 14 -0.86 -3.73 -10.46
CA ALA A 14 -0.10 -4.76 -9.75
C ALA A 14 -0.30 -6.14 -10.41
N SER A 15 -1.51 -6.47 -10.86
CA SER A 15 -1.77 -7.70 -11.63
C SER A 15 -0.97 -7.76 -12.94
N GLN A 16 -0.89 -6.65 -13.68
CA GLN A 16 -0.11 -6.59 -14.93
C GLN A 16 1.40 -6.72 -14.66
N LEU A 17 1.89 -6.17 -13.56
CA LEU A 17 3.29 -6.34 -13.15
C LEU A 17 3.56 -7.80 -12.75
N GLN A 18 2.63 -8.44 -12.05
CA GLN A 18 2.75 -9.85 -11.67
C GLN A 18 2.79 -10.76 -12.90
N GLU A 19 1.91 -10.55 -13.88
CA GLU A 19 1.89 -11.29 -15.14
C GLU A 19 3.23 -11.16 -15.88
N ARG A 20 3.77 -9.93 -15.99
CA ARG A 20 5.08 -9.69 -16.63
C ARG A 20 6.23 -10.36 -15.89
N LEU A 21 6.19 -10.38 -14.56
CA LEU A 21 7.18 -11.10 -13.74
C LEU A 21 7.09 -12.62 -13.93
N GLN A 22 5.87 -13.17 -14.07
CA GLN A 22 5.64 -14.60 -14.29
C GLN A 22 6.05 -15.05 -15.70
N ASN A 23 5.80 -14.20 -16.70
CA ASN A 23 6.17 -14.45 -18.10
C ASN A 23 7.66 -14.20 -18.39
N GLY A 24 8.41 -13.67 -17.42
CA GLY A 24 9.83 -13.34 -17.59
C GLY A 24 10.08 -12.09 -18.45
N GLU A 25 9.04 -11.30 -18.74
CA GLU A 25 9.13 -10.03 -19.48
C GLU A 25 9.70 -8.88 -18.63
N LEU A 26 9.68 -9.05 -17.30
CA LEU A 26 10.19 -8.11 -16.33
C LEU A 26 10.84 -8.88 -15.19
N THR A 27 11.94 -8.38 -14.64
CA THR A 27 12.55 -8.88 -13.41
C THR A 27 12.25 -7.98 -12.22
N SER A 28 12.34 -8.52 -11.01
CA SER A 28 12.19 -7.74 -9.77
C SER A 28 13.28 -6.67 -9.67
N ILE A 29 14.51 -6.97 -10.13
CA ILE A 29 15.60 -5.99 -10.19
C ILE A 29 15.22 -4.80 -11.08
N GLU A 30 14.73 -5.06 -12.30
CA GLU A 30 14.31 -4.00 -13.23
C GLU A 30 13.15 -3.18 -12.69
N LEU A 31 12.19 -3.83 -12.03
CA LEU A 31 11.07 -3.17 -11.36
C LEU A 31 11.55 -2.23 -10.24
N VAL A 32 12.43 -2.71 -9.36
CA VAL A 32 12.98 -1.92 -8.25
C VAL A 32 13.80 -0.74 -8.77
N LYS A 33 14.72 -0.97 -9.72
CA LYS A 33 15.54 0.09 -10.32
C LYS A 33 14.68 1.15 -11.02
N SER A 34 13.66 0.72 -11.76
CA SER A 34 12.73 1.63 -12.42
C SER A 34 11.92 2.46 -11.40
N THR A 35 11.53 1.86 -10.28
CA THR A 35 10.83 2.55 -9.19
C THR A 35 11.75 3.58 -8.50
N LEU A 36 12.99 3.20 -8.18
CA LEU A 36 13.98 4.11 -7.60
C LEU A 36 14.30 5.28 -8.54
N ALA A 37 14.40 5.02 -9.85
CA ALA A 37 14.60 6.07 -10.85
C ALA A 37 13.43 7.08 -10.86
N GLN A 38 12.18 6.62 -10.73
CA GLN A 38 11.01 7.49 -10.62
C GLN A 38 11.05 8.34 -9.34
N ILE A 39 11.39 7.73 -8.20
CA ILE A 39 11.52 8.43 -6.91
C ILE A 39 12.59 9.52 -7.03
N ASN A 40 13.78 9.18 -7.55
CA ASN A 40 14.87 10.15 -7.70
C ASN A 40 14.49 11.30 -8.63
N ARG A 41 13.78 11.01 -9.73
CA ARG A 41 13.37 11.99 -10.73
C ARG A 41 12.30 12.97 -10.21
N HIS A 42 11.38 12.52 -9.36
CA HIS A 42 10.16 13.28 -9.05
C HIS A 42 9.93 13.58 -7.56
N ASN A 43 10.53 12.85 -6.63
CA ASN A 43 10.23 13.01 -5.21
C ASN A 43 10.86 14.30 -4.62
N LYS A 44 12.18 14.45 -4.74
CA LYS A 44 12.91 15.65 -4.29
C LYS A 44 13.34 16.56 -5.44
N GLN A 45 13.47 16.00 -6.64
CA GLN A 45 13.81 16.71 -7.87
C GLN A 45 12.58 16.76 -8.80
N GLY A 46 12.68 17.48 -9.92
CA GLY A 46 11.63 17.51 -10.94
C GLY A 46 10.30 18.04 -10.41
N LEU A 47 9.30 17.16 -10.27
CA LEU A 47 7.95 17.51 -9.80
C LEU A 47 7.90 17.83 -8.31
N THR A 48 8.94 17.51 -7.54
CA THR A 48 9.06 17.82 -6.11
C THR A 48 7.87 17.32 -5.29
N LEU A 49 7.39 16.10 -5.56
CA LEU A 49 6.19 15.52 -4.95
C LEU A 49 6.30 15.36 -3.43
N ARG A 50 7.51 15.15 -2.90
CA ARG A 50 7.80 14.92 -1.48
C ARG A 50 6.92 13.82 -0.84
N ALA A 51 6.56 12.81 -1.62
CA ALA A 51 5.73 11.68 -1.21
C ALA A 51 6.50 10.57 -0.46
N VAL A 52 7.82 10.47 -0.66
CA VAL A 52 8.68 9.46 -0.01
C VAL A 52 9.60 10.12 1.00
N ILE A 53 9.43 9.75 2.28
CA ILE A 53 10.18 10.32 3.41
C ILE A 53 11.61 9.79 3.45
N SER A 54 11.76 8.47 3.38
CA SER A 54 13.02 7.76 3.39
C SER A 54 13.03 6.67 2.32
N VAL A 55 14.20 6.43 1.74
CA VAL A 55 14.41 5.38 0.73
C VAL A 55 15.44 4.44 1.32
N ALA A 56 15.15 3.13 1.30
CA ALA A 56 16.11 2.12 1.72
C ALA A 56 17.37 2.15 0.83
N PRO A 57 18.55 1.75 1.34
CA PRO A 57 19.77 1.69 0.53
C PRO A 57 19.58 0.86 -0.75
N GLU A 58 20.02 1.39 -1.89
CA GLU A 58 19.78 0.80 -3.21
C GLU A 58 20.38 -0.60 -3.32
N ASP A 59 21.59 -0.80 -2.80
CA ASP A 59 22.29 -2.08 -2.76
C ASP A 59 21.48 -3.15 -2.02
N VAL A 60 20.88 -2.81 -0.88
CA VAL A 60 20.06 -3.73 -0.08
C VAL A 60 18.79 -4.14 -0.83
N VAL A 61 18.06 -3.18 -1.41
CA VAL A 61 16.80 -3.48 -2.11
C VAL A 61 17.03 -4.19 -3.45
N VAL A 62 18.12 -3.89 -4.15
CA VAL A 62 18.50 -4.59 -5.39
C VAL A 62 18.96 -6.02 -5.09
N ALA A 63 19.76 -6.23 -4.02
CA ALA A 63 20.15 -7.57 -3.59
C ALA A 63 18.93 -8.42 -3.21
N ARG A 64 17.96 -7.82 -2.51
CA ARG A 64 16.70 -8.50 -2.18
C ARG A 64 15.90 -8.84 -3.43
N ALA A 65 15.79 -7.92 -4.38
CA ALA A 65 15.10 -8.16 -5.65
C ALA A 65 15.73 -9.34 -6.42
N ALA A 66 17.07 -9.40 -6.48
CA ALA A 66 17.79 -10.50 -7.11
C ALA A 66 17.47 -11.87 -6.46
N GLN A 67 17.38 -11.92 -5.13
CA GLN A 67 16.96 -13.13 -4.41
C GLN A 67 15.53 -13.56 -4.78
N LEU A 68 14.62 -12.60 -4.97
CA LEU A 68 13.25 -12.88 -5.37
C LEU A 68 13.17 -13.41 -6.80
N ASP A 69 13.96 -12.86 -7.72
CA ASP A 69 14.05 -13.39 -9.09
C ASP A 69 14.60 -14.82 -9.12
N ALA A 70 15.64 -15.11 -8.31
CA ALA A 70 16.17 -16.47 -8.18
C ALA A 70 15.15 -17.45 -7.58
N LYS A 71 14.35 -17.02 -6.60
CA LYS A 71 13.27 -17.84 -6.04
C LYS A 71 12.13 -18.05 -7.03
N ARG A 72 11.77 -17.03 -7.82
CA ARG A 72 10.75 -17.13 -8.87
C ARG A 72 11.17 -18.11 -9.97
N ALA A 73 12.44 -18.11 -10.36
CA ALA A 73 12.99 -19.11 -11.27
C ALA A 73 12.90 -20.55 -10.72
N GLN A 74 12.81 -20.71 -9.40
CA GLN A 74 12.60 -22.00 -8.71
C GLN A 74 11.11 -22.30 -8.42
N GLY A 75 10.19 -21.51 -8.96
CA GLY A 75 8.74 -21.68 -8.74
C GLY A 75 8.25 -21.23 -7.35
N LYS A 76 9.05 -20.48 -6.59
CA LYS A 76 8.69 -19.95 -5.27
C LYS A 76 8.50 -18.44 -5.34
N ASP A 77 7.27 -17.97 -5.51
CA ASP A 77 6.95 -16.54 -5.46
C ASP A 77 6.73 -16.11 -4.00
N VAL A 78 7.50 -15.12 -3.52
CA VAL A 78 7.45 -14.68 -2.12
C VAL A 78 7.53 -13.15 -2.07
N ILE A 79 6.46 -12.51 -1.61
CA ILE A 79 6.47 -11.08 -1.27
C ILE A 79 6.75 -10.98 0.23
N LYS A 80 8.02 -10.84 0.61
CA LYS A 80 8.41 -10.58 2.01
C LYS A 80 9.44 -9.46 2.09
N THR A 81 9.06 -8.37 2.75
CA THR A 81 9.95 -7.31 3.23
C THR A 81 10.27 -7.56 4.70
N HIS A 82 11.44 -7.12 5.19
CA HIS A 82 11.93 -7.42 6.54
C HIS A 82 12.49 -6.13 7.19
N SER A 83 12.58 -6.08 8.52
CA SER A 83 13.07 -4.95 9.33
C SER A 83 14.50 -4.51 9.01
N ASP A 84 15.32 -5.39 8.42
CA ASP A 84 16.74 -5.14 8.12
C ASP A 84 16.97 -4.00 7.12
N LEU A 85 15.92 -3.44 6.52
CA LEU A 85 15.99 -2.28 5.63
C LEU A 85 16.42 -0.98 6.36
N GLY A 86 16.44 -0.97 7.70
CA GLY A 86 17.08 0.07 8.51
C GLY A 86 16.40 1.45 8.44
N MET A 87 15.15 1.50 7.98
CA MET A 87 14.39 2.73 7.77
C MET A 87 13.88 3.33 9.09
N PRO A 88 13.85 4.66 9.24
CA PRO A 88 13.30 5.31 10.44
C PRO A 88 11.77 5.30 10.46
N THR A 89 11.20 5.24 11.67
CA THR A 89 9.74 5.36 11.91
C THR A 89 9.47 6.72 12.54
N THR A 90 9.11 7.70 11.71
CA THR A 90 9.07 9.12 12.13
C THR A 90 7.67 9.63 12.48
N LEU A 91 6.62 8.98 11.99
CA LEU A 91 5.22 9.45 12.11
C LEU A 91 5.01 10.89 11.62
N GLY A 92 5.88 11.37 10.71
CA GLY A 92 5.88 12.78 10.29
C GLY A 92 6.30 13.77 11.37
N ASN A 93 6.76 13.30 12.54
CA ASN A 93 7.23 14.13 13.64
C ASN A 93 8.75 14.35 13.54
N PHE A 94 9.16 15.62 13.56
CA PHE A 94 10.58 16.01 13.52
C PHE A 94 11.40 15.44 14.69
N GLY A 95 10.80 15.30 15.87
CA GLY A 95 11.45 14.71 17.05
C GLY A 95 11.77 13.21 16.91
N LEU A 96 11.14 12.51 15.95
CA LEU A 96 11.35 11.09 15.69
C LEU A 96 12.17 10.83 14.42
N LEU A 97 12.82 11.84 13.86
CA LEU A 97 13.56 11.72 12.59
C LEU A 97 14.63 10.61 12.60
N SER A 98 15.22 10.37 13.77
CA SER A 98 16.25 9.33 13.98
C SER A 98 15.71 8.07 14.66
N ALA A 99 14.41 8.01 14.96
CA ALA A 99 13.81 6.89 15.67
C ALA A 99 13.75 5.66 14.75
N LYS A 100 14.18 4.52 15.28
CA LYS A 100 14.10 3.21 14.62
C LYS A 100 13.31 2.28 15.51
N ALA A 101 12.37 1.53 14.92
CA ALA A 101 11.66 0.49 15.65
C ALA A 101 12.66 -0.64 16.00
N ASN A 102 12.49 -1.22 17.19
CA ASN A 102 13.33 -2.33 17.64
C ASN A 102 12.98 -3.65 16.91
N ASP A 103 11.73 -3.79 16.46
CA ASP A 103 11.21 -4.94 15.72
C ASP A 103 10.30 -4.50 14.56
N SER A 104 10.07 -5.41 13.60
CA SER A 104 9.09 -5.22 12.52
C SER A 104 7.67 -5.16 13.08
N ALA A 105 6.81 -4.36 12.47
CA ALA A 105 5.37 -4.60 12.59
C ALA A 105 5.05 -6.00 12.05
N VAL A 106 4.17 -6.75 12.73
CA VAL A 106 3.81 -8.13 12.37
C VAL A 106 3.29 -8.23 10.92
N LEU A 107 2.70 -7.14 10.41
CA LEU A 107 2.24 -7.04 9.04
C LEU A 107 3.36 -6.79 8.02
N MET A 108 4.48 -6.18 8.39
CA MET A 108 5.63 -5.99 7.47
C MET A 108 6.28 -7.32 7.08
N ASP A 109 6.15 -8.34 7.92
CA ASP A 109 6.53 -9.72 7.60
C ASP A 109 5.59 -10.37 6.55
N LYS A 110 4.41 -9.77 6.34
CA LYS A 110 3.36 -10.23 5.39
C LYS A 110 3.30 -9.36 4.12
N SER A 111 3.50 -8.03 4.20
CA SER A 111 3.49 -7.10 3.05
C SER A 111 3.98 -5.68 3.43
N ALA A 112 4.60 -4.96 2.49
CA ALA A 112 5.02 -3.55 2.66
C ALA A 112 3.96 -2.50 2.30
N ILE A 113 2.75 -2.93 1.91
CA ILE A 113 1.70 -2.03 1.43
C ILE A 113 0.74 -1.76 2.59
N GLY A 114 0.89 -0.61 3.24
CA GLY A 114 0.00 -0.20 4.31
C GLY A 114 0.00 1.31 4.50
N GLY A 115 -1.17 1.92 4.42
CA GLY A 115 -1.43 3.24 4.99
C GLY A 115 -2.21 3.05 6.28
N GLN A 116 -1.80 3.72 7.36
CA GLN A 116 -2.72 3.92 8.48
C GLN A 116 -3.79 4.89 8.01
N THR A 117 -5.05 4.54 8.17
CA THR A 117 -6.15 5.48 7.97
C THR A 117 -6.85 5.63 9.31
N SER A 118 -6.71 6.78 9.95
CA SER A 118 -7.66 7.17 10.99
C SER A 118 -9.02 7.35 10.31
N SER A 119 -10.10 6.96 10.99
CA SER A 119 -11.46 7.07 10.46
C SER A 119 -11.74 8.46 9.86
N ALA A 120 -12.33 8.49 8.65
CA ALA A 120 -12.83 9.70 8.02
C ALA A 120 -14.25 10.08 8.48
N TYR A 121 -14.85 9.31 9.40
CA TYR A 121 -16.25 9.44 9.81
C TYR A 121 -16.41 9.77 11.29
N VAL A 122 -15.56 10.64 11.82
CA VAL A 122 -15.94 11.43 12.99
C VAL A 122 -16.20 12.84 12.50
N GLU A 123 -17.44 13.30 12.59
CA GLU A 123 -17.74 14.73 12.53
C GLU A 123 -17.01 15.36 13.73
N GLY A 124 -15.83 15.92 13.47
CA GLY A 124 -14.87 16.24 14.52
C GLY A 124 -13.68 17.06 14.04
N GLY A 125 -13.90 17.97 13.10
CA GLY A 125 -13.13 19.22 13.08
C GLY A 125 -13.87 20.20 14.00
N ILE A 126 -13.20 20.78 15.00
CA ILE A 126 -13.78 21.64 16.06
C ILE A 126 -14.38 22.96 15.50
N LYS A 127 -14.54 23.12 14.18
CA LYS A 127 -15.12 24.30 13.54
C LYS A 127 -15.99 23.89 12.36
N ARG A 128 -17.22 24.41 12.33
CA ARG A 128 -18.19 24.33 11.21
C ARG A 128 -17.65 24.81 9.86
N GLU A 129 -16.53 25.53 9.86
CA GLU A 129 -15.90 26.11 8.67
C GLU A 129 -14.72 25.26 8.16
N GLU A 130 -14.30 24.27 8.93
CA GLU A 130 -13.47 23.19 8.42
C GLU A 130 -14.41 22.23 7.70
N GLY A 131 -14.54 22.41 6.39
CA GLY A 131 -15.18 21.40 5.53
C GLY A 131 -14.60 20.01 5.84
N PRO A 132 -15.35 18.93 5.61
CA PRO A 132 -14.99 17.60 6.08
C PRO A 132 -13.51 17.33 5.78
N ILE A 133 -12.74 16.96 6.81
CA ILE A 133 -11.36 16.47 6.66
C ILE A 133 -11.32 15.26 5.69
N GLY A 134 -12.49 14.72 5.32
CA GLY A 134 -12.77 13.60 4.44
C GLY A 134 -12.56 13.80 2.94
N HIS A 135 -11.37 14.24 2.51
CA HIS A 135 -10.84 13.72 1.25
C HIS A 135 -9.66 12.82 1.62
N SER A 136 -9.92 11.51 1.70
CA SER A 136 -8.86 10.53 1.90
C SER A 136 -7.72 10.79 0.90
N PRO A 137 -6.45 10.56 1.27
CA PRO A 137 -5.33 10.76 0.35
C PRO A 137 -5.51 9.98 -0.97
N SER A 138 -6.23 8.86 -0.93
CA SER A 138 -6.62 8.10 -2.11
C SER A 138 -7.55 8.86 -3.06
N ALA A 139 -8.58 9.54 -2.55
CA ALA A 139 -9.50 10.32 -3.38
C ALA A 139 -8.77 11.45 -4.11
N ARG A 140 -7.88 12.17 -3.42
CA ARG A 140 -7.06 13.23 -4.03
C ARG A 140 -6.05 12.69 -5.05
N ALA A 141 -5.53 11.48 -4.82
CA ALA A 141 -4.55 10.84 -5.71
C ALA A 141 -5.18 10.03 -6.85
N GLY A 142 -6.52 9.96 -6.94
CA GLY A 142 -7.22 9.14 -7.93
C GLY A 142 -7.00 7.64 -7.75
N LEU A 143 -6.86 7.18 -6.50
CA LEU A 143 -6.64 5.78 -6.13
C LEU A 143 -7.88 5.16 -5.50
N PHE A 144 -8.02 3.85 -5.65
CA PHE A 144 -8.95 3.05 -4.87
C PHE A 144 -8.35 2.78 -3.49
N ALA A 145 -9.17 2.81 -2.45
CA ALA A 145 -8.74 2.46 -1.10
C ALA A 145 -9.80 1.64 -0.38
N LEU A 146 -9.34 0.72 0.46
CA LEU A 146 -10.20 -0.01 1.39
C LEU A 146 -9.66 0.15 2.80
N LYS A 147 -10.54 0.58 3.69
CA LYS A 147 -10.34 0.49 5.13
C LYS A 147 -11.12 -0.72 5.66
N PRO A 148 -10.46 -1.79 6.13
CA PRO A 148 -11.12 -2.91 6.78
C PRO A 148 -11.93 -2.49 8.01
N SER A 149 -12.76 -3.40 8.51
CA SER A 149 -13.44 -3.23 9.80
C SER A 149 -12.42 -3.05 10.93
N ILE A 150 -12.79 -2.29 11.96
CA ILE A 150 -11.97 -2.16 13.17
C ILE A 150 -11.70 -3.56 13.75
N GLY A 151 -10.45 -3.80 14.16
CA GLY A 151 -9.99 -5.11 14.64
C GLY A 151 -9.76 -6.18 13.56
N ALA A 152 -9.91 -5.86 12.26
CA ALA A 152 -9.65 -6.82 11.17
C ALA A 152 -8.16 -6.95 10.81
N THR A 153 -7.31 -6.04 11.28
CA THR A 153 -5.87 -5.99 11.01
C THR A 153 -5.07 -6.01 12.32
N GLU A 154 -3.87 -6.59 12.32
CA GLU A 154 -2.95 -6.53 13.46
C GLU A 154 -2.23 -5.18 13.48
N LEU A 155 -2.32 -4.44 14.58
CA LEU A 155 -1.65 -3.14 14.75
C LEU A 155 -0.35 -3.24 15.56
N GLU A 156 0.09 -4.45 15.91
CA GLU A 156 1.35 -4.63 16.63
C GLU A 156 2.55 -4.14 15.79
N GLY A 157 3.39 -3.30 16.41
CA GLY A 157 4.50 -2.59 15.77
C GLY A 157 4.07 -1.42 14.86
N ILE A 158 2.78 -1.09 14.85
CA ILE A 158 2.22 0.08 14.19
C ILE A 158 1.87 1.09 15.27
N PHE A 159 2.34 2.34 15.13
CA PHE A 159 1.94 3.39 16.06
C PHE A 159 0.44 3.64 15.89
N ALA A 160 -0.37 3.25 16.87
CA ALA A 160 -1.79 3.52 16.91
C ALA A 160 -2.04 4.77 17.78
N VAL A 161 -2.78 5.71 17.22
CA VAL A 161 -3.33 6.87 17.92
C VAL A 161 -4.57 6.47 18.74
N SER A 162 -5.40 5.56 18.22
CA SER A 162 -6.62 5.09 18.87
C SER A 162 -6.95 3.64 18.48
N GLU A 163 -7.14 2.79 19.48
CA GLU A 163 -7.58 1.40 19.29
C GLU A 163 -8.99 1.28 18.68
N ASP A 164 -9.83 2.30 18.89
CA ASP A 164 -11.23 2.31 18.46
C ASP A 164 -11.41 2.77 17.01
N PHE A 165 -10.41 3.46 16.42
CA PHE A 165 -10.53 4.05 15.09
C PHE A 165 -9.44 3.59 14.12
N ASP A 166 -8.29 3.17 14.62
CA ASP A 166 -7.17 2.83 13.76
C ASP A 166 -7.33 1.43 13.16
N THR A 167 -7.00 1.37 11.88
CA THR A 167 -6.85 0.12 11.16
C THR A 167 -5.93 0.37 9.97
N MET A 168 -5.25 -0.68 9.53
CA MET A 168 -4.46 -0.61 8.31
C MET A 168 -5.37 -0.76 7.10
N GLY A 169 -5.28 0.21 6.18
CA GLY A 169 -5.92 0.16 4.88
C GLY A 169 -4.94 -0.15 3.76
N THR A 170 -5.49 -0.51 2.62
CA THR A 170 -4.75 -0.69 1.36
C THR A 170 -5.19 0.36 0.35
N MET A 171 -4.28 0.72 -0.57
CA MET A 171 -4.56 1.60 -1.69
C MET A 171 -3.99 1.00 -2.98
N ALA A 172 -4.70 1.15 -4.09
CA ALA A 172 -4.28 0.63 -5.39
C ALA A 172 -4.85 1.44 -6.56
N LYS A 173 -4.32 1.20 -7.77
CA LYS A 173 -4.77 1.87 -9.01
C LYS A 173 -6.03 1.23 -9.63
N SER A 174 -6.40 0.03 -9.17
CA SER A 174 -7.59 -0.67 -9.63
C SER A 174 -8.30 -1.36 -8.46
N SER A 175 -9.61 -1.58 -8.59
CA SER A 175 -10.39 -2.37 -7.64
C SER A 175 -9.93 -3.83 -7.57
N LEU A 176 -9.44 -4.37 -8.69
CA LEU A 176 -8.85 -5.71 -8.77
C LEU A 176 -7.60 -5.81 -7.87
N ASP A 177 -6.62 -4.92 -8.07
CA ASP A 177 -5.42 -4.90 -7.23
C ASP A 177 -5.78 -4.68 -5.76
N LEU A 178 -6.75 -3.82 -5.47
CA LEU A 178 -7.20 -3.57 -4.11
C LEU A 178 -7.77 -4.83 -3.46
N ALA A 179 -8.58 -5.60 -4.19
CA ALA A 179 -9.14 -6.88 -3.73
C ALA A 179 -8.06 -7.97 -3.57
N THR A 180 -6.99 -7.94 -4.37
CA THR A 180 -5.84 -8.85 -4.23
C THR A 180 -4.97 -8.51 -3.01
N LEU A 181 -4.74 -7.22 -2.75
CA LEU A 181 -3.82 -6.76 -1.71
C LEU A 181 -4.43 -6.78 -0.31
N THR A 182 -5.71 -6.42 -0.17
CA THR A 182 -6.37 -6.30 1.14
C THR A 182 -6.32 -7.57 1.99
N PRO A 183 -6.54 -8.79 1.45
CA PRO A 183 -6.47 -10.01 2.25
C PRO A 183 -5.11 -10.25 2.92
N LEU A 184 -4.02 -9.64 2.41
CA LEU A 184 -2.67 -9.81 2.94
C LEU A 184 -2.46 -9.07 4.28
N VAL A 185 -3.24 -8.02 4.53
CA VAL A 185 -3.14 -7.21 5.76
C VAL A 185 -4.13 -7.64 6.84
N LEU A 186 -5.04 -8.58 6.52
CA LEU A 186 -6.01 -9.10 7.48
C LEU A 186 -5.35 -10.04 8.50
N ASN A 187 -5.85 -10.00 9.73
CA ASN A 187 -5.55 -11.05 10.70
C ASN A 187 -6.23 -12.37 10.34
N ALA A 188 -5.81 -13.47 10.98
CA ALA A 188 -6.31 -14.80 10.67
C ALA A 188 -7.84 -14.92 10.84
N GLN A 189 -8.40 -14.28 11.87
CA GLN A 189 -9.83 -14.33 12.16
C GLN A 189 -10.66 -13.62 11.10
N ALA A 190 -10.25 -12.43 10.66
CA ALA A 190 -10.92 -11.69 9.58
C ALA A 190 -10.76 -12.40 8.24
N ARG A 191 -9.57 -12.95 7.95
CA ARG A 191 -9.31 -13.70 6.72
C ARG A 191 -10.16 -14.97 6.60
N ALA A 192 -10.40 -15.66 7.71
CA ALA A 192 -11.20 -16.88 7.76
C ALA A 192 -12.70 -16.66 7.47
N LYS A 193 -13.19 -15.41 7.56
CA LYS A 193 -14.58 -15.06 7.20
C LYS A 193 -14.79 -14.92 5.70
N LEU A 194 -13.71 -14.87 4.91
CA LEU A 194 -13.77 -14.72 3.46
C LEU A 194 -13.62 -16.07 2.75
N PRO A 195 -14.13 -16.20 1.51
CA PRO A 195 -13.85 -17.36 0.66
C PRO A 195 -12.34 -17.59 0.42
N SER A 196 -12.00 -18.72 -0.21
CA SER A 196 -10.61 -19.03 -0.58
C SER A 196 -9.95 -17.90 -1.37
N ASP A 197 -10.70 -17.29 -2.28
CA ASP A 197 -10.18 -16.24 -3.18
C ASP A 197 -10.31 -14.84 -2.57
N GLY A 198 -10.71 -14.75 -1.30
CA GLY A 198 -10.80 -13.51 -0.55
C GLY A 198 -11.81 -12.55 -1.17
N TYR A 199 -11.42 -11.28 -1.30
CA TYR A 199 -12.27 -10.23 -1.86
C TYR A 199 -12.52 -10.35 -3.36
N LEU A 200 -11.69 -11.11 -4.09
CA LEU A 200 -11.88 -11.33 -5.53
C LEU A 200 -13.23 -11.98 -5.84
N SER A 201 -13.71 -12.86 -4.95
CA SER A 201 -15.00 -13.54 -5.05
C SER A 201 -16.21 -12.60 -5.12
N PHE A 202 -16.04 -11.34 -4.73
CA PHE A 202 -17.11 -10.34 -4.69
C PHE A 202 -17.00 -9.29 -5.80
N LEU A 203 -15.98 -9.37 -6.66
CA LEU A 203 -15.89 -8.51 -7.84
C LEU A 203 -16.97 -8.92 -8.84
N LYS A 204 -17.80 -7.96 -9.23
CA LYS A 204 -18.87 -8.13 -10.22
C LYS A 204 -18.60 -7.24 -11.44
N GLU A 205 -19.12 -7.64 -12.59
CA GLU A 205 -19.08 -6.84 -13.81
C GLU A 205 -20.09 -5.68 -13.78
N ASP A 206 -21.18 -5.83 -13.02
CA ASP A 206 -22.24 -4.84 -12.89
C ASP A 206 -22.69 -4.61 -11.44
N PHE A 207 -23.58 -3.63 -11.25
CA PHE A 207 -24.20 -3.30 -9.96
C PHE A 207 -25.56 -3.99 -9.75
N SER A 208 -25.89 -4.99 -10.57
CA SER A 208 -27.20 -5.64 -10.54
C SER A 208 -27.46 -6.30 -9.17
N GLY A 209 -28.65 -6.03 -8.63
CA GLY A 209 -29.09 -6.56 -7.33
C GLY A 209 -28.51 -5.85 -6.10
N LEU A 210 -27.66 -4.83 -6.27
CA LEU A 210 -27.20 -4.01 -5.14
C LEU A 210 -28.23 -2.94 -4.79
N LYS A 211 -28.42 -2.71 -3.49
CA LYS A 211 -29.22 -1.60 -2.96
C LYS A 211 -28.26 -0.56 -2.37
N ILE A 212 -28.19 0.61 -2.99
CA ILE A 212 -27.28 1.69 -2.59
C ILE A 212 -28.12 2.81 -2.00
N GLY A 213 -27.89 3.12 -0.72
CA GLY A 213 -28.49 4.29 -0.07
C GLY A 213 -27.61 5.51 -0.28
N PHE A 214 -28.22 6.65 -0.55
CA PHE A 214 -27.55 7.95 -0.61
C PHE A 214 -28.03 8.78 0.57
N ILE A 215 -27.09 9.39 1.29
CA ILE A 215 -27.38 10.37 2.32
C ILE A 215 -27.23 11.74 1.67
N ASP A 216 -28.30 12.52 1.72
CA ASP A 216 -28.26 13.92 1.28
C ASP A 216 -27.60 14.75 2.37
N ALA A 217 -26.55 15.49 2.03
CA ALA A 217 -25.79 16.27 3.01
C ALA A 217 -26.53 17.54 3.46
N GLU A 218 -27.62 17.92 2.76
CA GLU A 218 -28.33 19.19 2.95
C GLU A 218 -29.63 19.08 3.77
N ASN A 219 -29.98 17.90 4.33
CA ASN A 219 -31.18 17.70 5.15
C ASN A 219 -30.86 17.16 6.55
#